data_AF-A0A8S9NAY3-F1
#
_entry.id   AF-A0A8S9NAY3-F1
#
_cell.length_a   1.000
_cell.length_b   1.000
_cell.length_c   1.000
_cell.angle_alpha   90.00
_cell.angle_beta   90.00
_cell.angle_gamma   90.00
#
_symmetry.space_group_name_H-M   'P 1'
#
loop_
_entity.id
_entity.type
_entity.pdbx_description
1 polymer ?
#
loop_
_entity_poly.entity_id
_entity_poly.type
_entity_poly.pdbx_seq_one_letter_code
_entity_poly.pdbx_strand_id
1 'polypeptide(L)'
;MSCIRAAVADRFDKFRRYMVDRDKREEKLVLHSQAFGTLDGLGMLEEWEMPVQKKLKDILFANEAKFKEELDGVFVEDITDQDLTVSSLPRLKRLQGSNQFGSNLEVVDPATASSSACETSIQEIQTAGTIGAAVPYSITED
;
A
#
# COMPACT_ATOMS: atom_id res chain seq x y z
N MET A 1 9.15 -26.35 -25.82
CA MET A 1 9.27 -25.33 -24.75
C MET A 1 8.45 -25.77 -23.56
N SER A 2 9.00 -25.65 -22.35
CA SER A 2 8.54 -26.34 -21.13
C SER A 2 7.28 -25.70 -20.51
N CYS A 3 6.31 -26.51 -20.08
CA CYS A 3 5.12 -26.14 -19.30
C CYS A 3 5.41 -25.21 -18.10
N ILE A 4 6.62 -25.31 -17.56
CA ILE A 4 7.16 -24.46 -16.50
C ILE A 4 7.17 -22.98 -16.91
N ARG A 5 7.61 -22.68 -18.15
CA ARG A 5 7.69 -21.30 -18.64
C ARG A 5 6.30 -20.69 -18.79
N ALA A 6 5.33 -21.48 -19.24
CA ALA A 6 3.94 -21.05 -19.40
C ALA A 6 3.30 -20.74 -18.03
N ALA A 7 3.45 -21.63 -17.04
CA ALA A 7 2.92 -21.42 -15.70
C ALA A 7 3.57 -20.22 -14.96
N VAL A 8 4.86 -19.98 -15.20
CA VAL A 8 5.54 -18.79 -14.66
C VAL A 8 5.04 -17.52 -15.32
N ALA A 9 4.85 -17.51 -16.64
CA ALA A 9 4.33 -16.35 -17.37
C ALA A 9 2.91 -15.99 -16.91
N ASP A 10 2.03 -16.98 -16.76
CA ASP A 10 0.65 -16.78 -16.29
C ASP A 10 0.59 -16.13 -14.90
N ARG A 11 1.44 -16.57 -13.96
CA ARG A 11 1.56 -15.93 -12.64
C ARG A 11 2.01 -14.47 -12.74
N PHE A 12 3.04 -14.17 -13.53
CA PHE A 12 3.46 -12.79 -13.72
C PHE A 12 2.36 -11.94 -14.38
N ASP A 13 1.59 -12.51 -15.29
CA ASP A 13 0.46 -11.84 -15.94
C ASP A 13 -0.66 -11.55 -14.93
N LYS A 14 -0.93 -12.48 -14.00
CA LYS A 14 -1.83 -12.25 -12.87
C LYS A 14 -1.35 -11.11 -11.97
N PHE A 15 -0.07 -11.10 -11.58
CA PHE A 15 0.51 -10.00 -10.78
C PHE A 15 0.41 -8.65 -11.48
N ARG A 16 0.69 -8.60 -12.78
CA ARG A 16 0.58 -7.36 -13.55
C ARG A 16 -0.86 -6.83 -13.59
N ARG A 17 -1.84 -7.73 -13.77
CA ARG A 17 -3.27 -7.37 -13.71
C ARG A 17 -3.65 -6.87 -12.32
N TYR A 18 -3.26 -7.58 -11.27
CA TYR A 18 -3.50 -7.18 -9.88
C TYR A 18 -3.00 -5.75 -9.60
N MET A 19 -1.76 -5.43 -9.97
CA MET A 19 -1.19 -4.08 -9.75
C MET A 19 -2.03 -3.00 -10.44
N VAL A 20 -2.38 -3.21 -11.70
CA VAL A 20 -3.18 -2.25 -12.48
C VAL A 20 -4.57 -2.07 -11.87
N ASP A 21 -5.22 -3.15 -11.46
CA ASP A 21 -6.57 -3.08 -10.91
C ASP A 21 -6.59 -2.54 -9.47
N ARG A 22 -5.54 -2.82 -8.68
CA ARG A 22 -5.32 -2.21 -7.36
C ARG A 22 -5.16 -0.70 -7.48
N ASP A 23 -4.31 -0.23 -8.39
CA ASP A 23 -4.06 1.20 -8.58
C ASP A 23 -5.33 1.93 -9.04
N LYS A 24 -6.11 1.33 -9.96
CA LYS A 24 -7.44 1.86 -10.35
C LYS A 24 -8.39 1.93 -9.16
N ARG A 25 -8.41 0.91 -8.30
CA ARG A 25 -9.28 0.89 -7.11
C ARG A 25 -8.86 1.98 -6.14
N GLU A 26 -7.56 2.17 -5.93
CA GLU A 26 -7.02 3.22 -5.05
C GLU A 26 -7.36 4.62 -5.56
N GLU A 27 -7.22 4.88 -6.86
CA GLU A 27 -7.61 6.16 -7.47
C GLU A 27 -9.08 6.49 -7.15
N LYS A 28 -9.97 5.52 -7.36
CA LYS A 28 -11.40 5.70 -7.08
C LYS A 28 -11.70 5.82 -5.59
N LEU A 29 -10.98 5.08 -4.75
CA LEU A 29 -11.12 5.18 -3.30
C LEU A 29 -10.77 6.58 -2.80
N VAL A 30 -9.73 7.21 -3.35
CA VAL A 30 -9.35 8.58 -3.03
C VAL A 30 -10.48 9.55 -3.41
N LEU A 31 -11.03 9.43 -4.62
CA LEU A 31 -12.13 10.29 -5.09
C LEU A 31 -13.39 10.12 -4.22
N HIS A 32 -13.77 8.88 -3.91
CA HIS A 32 -14.91 8.61 -3.03
C HIS A 32 -14.70 9.19 -1.63
N SER A 33 -13.51 8.97 -1.04
CA SER A 33 -13.18 9.50 0.29
C SER A 33 -13.22 11.02 0.35
N GLN A 34 -12.72 11.70 -0.69
CA GLN A 34 -12.77 13.16 -0.80
C GLN A 34 -14.21 13.68 -0.93
N ALA A 35 -15.03 13.06 -1.79
CA ALA A 35 -16.42 13.45 -1.95
C ALA A 35 -17.23 13.21 -0.68
N PHE A 36 -17.03 12.07 -0.03
CA PHE A 36 -17.64 11.74 1.26
C PHE A 36 -17.26 12.77 2.33
N GLY A 37 -15.97 13.05 2.51
CA GLY A 37 -15.51 14.04 3.50
C GLY A 37 -15.98 15.46 3.20
N THR A 38 -16.09 15.83 1.92
CA THR A 38 -16.64 17.13 1.51
C THR A 38 -18.12 17.24 1.86
N LEU A 39 -18.89 16.17 1.65
CA LEU A 39 -20.31 16.11 1.98
C LEU A 39 -20.55 16.14 3.48
N ASP A 40 -19.71 15.46 4.26
CA ASP A 40 -19.72 15.50 5.73
C ASP A 40 -19.45 16.92 6.25
N GLY A 41 -18.41 17.58 5.73
CA GLY A 41 -18.11 18.97 6.06
C GLY A 41 -19.24 19.93 5.67
N LEU A 42 -19.95 19.67 4.57
CA LEU A 42 -21.15 20.43 4.19
C LEU A 42 -22.27 20.27 5.23
N GLY A 43 -22.46 19.05 5.74
CA GLY A 43 -23.39 18.78 6.84
C GLY A 43 -23.06 19.56 8.10
N MET A 44 -21.78 19.69 8.45
CA MET A 44 -21.36 20.51 9.59
C MET A 44 -21.64 22.01 9.38
N LEU A 45 -21.47 22.53 8.17
CA LEU A 45 -21.82 23.92 7.87
C LEU A 45 -23.33 24.17 8.05
N GLU A 46 -24.16 23.22 7.63
CA GLU A 46 -25.60 23.28 7.84
C GLU A 46 -25.99 23.24 9.32
N GLU A 47 -25.32 22.39 10.10
CA GLU A 47 -25.49 22.33 11.55
C GLU A 47 -25.15 23.66 12.23
N TRP A 48 -24.17 24.39 11.70
CA TRP A 48 -23.81 25.74 12.16
C TRP A 48 -24.68 26.85 11.56
N GLU A 49 -25.83 26.50 10.97
CA GLU A 49 -26.78 27.42 10.35
C GLU A 49 -26.16 28.29 9.24
N MET A 50 -25.04 27.83 8.66
CA MET A 50 -24.39 28.53 7.56
C MET A 50 -25.22 28.36 6.28
N PRO A 51 -25.41 29.42 5.48
CA PRO A 51 -26.19 29.33 4.26
C PRO A 51 -25.45 28.49 3.21
N VAL A 52 -25.95 27.28 2.97
CA VAL A 52 -25.47 26.39 1.91
C VAL A 52 -26.44 26.40 0.73
N GLN A 53 -25.92 26.70 -0.46
CA GLN A 53 -26.73 26.71 -1.68
C GLN A 53 -27.21 25.29 -2.03
N LYS A 54 -28.52 25.12 -2.23
CA LYS A 54 -29.12 23.83 -2.61
C LYS A 54 -28.42 23.18 -3.82
N LYS A 55 -28.14 23.98 -4.86
CA LYS A 55 -27.45 23.50 -6.06
C LYS A 55 -26.08 22.88 -5.76
N LEU A 56 -25.34 23.44 -4.81
CA LEU A 56 -24.05 22.91 -4.40
C LEU A 56 -24.22 21.56 -3.69
N LYS A 57 -25.19 21.44 -2.78
CA LYS A 57 -25.52 20.16 -2.12
C LYS A 57 -25.85 19.08 -3.14
N ASP A 58 -26.76 19.39 -4.07
CA ASP A 58 -27.22 18.44 -5.07
C ASP A 58 -26.05 17.92 -5.94
N ILE A 59 -25.11 18.79 -6.30
CA ILE A 59 -23.90 18.41 -7.05
C ILE A 59 -22.98 17.51 -6.21
N LEU A 60 -22.75 17.86 -4.94
CA LEU A 60 -21.86 17.09 -4.06
C LEU A 60 -22.43 15.70 -3.74
N PHE A 61 -23.74 15.59 -3.51
CA PHE A 61 -24.43 14.31 -3.37
C PHE A 61 -24.33 13.46 -4.64
N ALA A 62 -24.56 14.06 -5.81
CA ALA A 62 -24.43 13.34 -7.08
C ALA A 62 -22.99 12.83 -7.32
N ASN A 63 -21.98 13.63 -6.94
CA ASN A 63 -20.58 13.24 -7.07
C ASN A 63 -20.21 12.09 -6.11
N GLU A 64 -20.62 12.15 -4.84
CA GLU A 64 -20.39 11.07 -3.88
C GLU A 64 -21.00 9.76 -4.38
N ALA A 65 -22.26 9.79 -4.82
CA ALA A 65 -22.96 8.62 -5.34
C ALA A 65 -22.26 8.05 -6.58
N LYS A 66 -21.85 8.92 -7.51
CA LYS A 66 -21.11 8.51 -8.71
C LYS A 66 -19.78 7.84 -8.37
N PHE A 67 -18.96 8.45 -7.49
CA PHE A 67 -17.66 7.87 -7.14
C PHE A 67 -17.79 6.58 -6.34
N LYS A 68 -18.83 6.46 -5.52
CA LYS A 68 -19.17 5.21 -4.85
C LYS A 68 -19.49 4.10 -5.84
N GLU A 69 -20.36 4.38 -6.82
CA GLU A 69 -20.68 3.42 -7.89
C GLU A 69 -19.43 3.02 -8.69
N GLU A 70 -18.59 4.00 -9.06
CA GLU A 70 -17.35 3.73 -9.78
C GLU A 70 -16.39 2.86 -8.95
N LEU A 71 -16.27 3.10 -7.64
CA LEU A 71 -15.45 2.33 -6.71
C LEU A 71 -15.97 0.89 -6.57
N ASP A 72 -17.27 0.72 -6.36
CA ASP A 72 -17.94 -0.59 -6.25
C ASP A 72 -17.82 -1.39 -7.56
N GLY A 73 -17.70 -0.70 -8.69
CA GLY A 73 -17.47 -1.30 -10.01
C GLY A 73 -16.04 -1.84 -10.25
N VAL A 74 -15.08 -1.62 -9.35
CA VAL A 74 -13.71 -2.15 -9.50
C VAL A 74 -13.53 -3.42 -8.69
N PHE A 75 -13.31 -4.52 -9.41
CA PHE A 75 -12.90 -5.79 -8.84
C PHE A 75 -11.38 -5.94 -8.89
N VAL A 76 -10.76 -6.30 -7.77
CA VAL A 76 -9.34 -6.62 -7.67
C VAL A 76 -9.23 -8.10 -7.32
N GLU A 77 -8.61 -8.89 -8.20
CA GLU A 77 -8.40 -10.31 -7.95
C GLU A 77 -7.31 -10.52 -6.88
N ASP A 78 -7.58 -11.34 -5.87
CA ASP A 78 -6.59 -11.61 -4.82
C ASP A 78 -5.39 -12.41 -5.34
N ILE A 79 -4.20 -12.01 -4.88
CA ILE A 79 -2.99 -12.80 -4.97
C ILE A 79 -2.96 -13.77 -3.79
N THR A 80 -2.87 -15.07 -4.07
CA THR A 80 -2.82 -16.10 -3.03
C THR A 80 -1.37 -16.58 -2.79
N ASP A 81 -1.14 -17.31 -1.70
CA ASP A 81 0.17 -17.92 -1.41
C ASP A 81 0.65 -18.86 -2.54
N GLN A 82 -0.27 -19.43 -3.32
CA GLN A 82 0.06 -20.30 -4.45
C GLN A 82 0.63 -19.51 -5.63
N ASP A 83 0.26 -18.24 -5.77
CA ASP A 83 0.82 -17.33 -6.77
C ASP A 83 2.26 -16.92 -6.40
N LEU A 84 2.58 -16.93 -5.10
CA LEU A 84 3.88 -16.56 -4.55
C LEU A 84 4.88 -17.73 -4.46
N THR A 85 4.38 -18.97 -4.44
CA THR A 85 5.23 -20.15 -4.25
C THR A 85 5.79 -20.72 -5.57
N VAL A 86 7.11 -20.71 -5.71
CA VAL A 86 7.85 -21.34 -6.83
C VAL A 86 8.00 -22.86 -6.63
N SER A 87 7.67 -23.36 -5.44
CA SER A 87 7.98 -24.70 -4.92
C SER A 87 7.27 -25.85 -5.64
N SER A 88 6.24 -25.59 -6.44
CA SER A 88 5.47 -26.62 -7.14
C SER A 88 6.02 -27.00 -8.51
N LEU A 89 7.26 -26.60 -8.84
CA LEU A 89 7.95 -27.14 -10.02
C LEU A 89 8.26 -28.63 -9.78
N PRO A 90 7.65 -29.58 -10.53
CA PRO A 90 7.82 -31.01 -10.29
C PRO A 90 9.28 -31.48 -10.40
N ARG A 91 10.15 -30.66 -11.01
CA ARG A 91 11.58 -30.92 -11.16
C ARG A 91 12.44 -30.47 -9.97
N LEU A 92 12.00 -29.53 -9.15
CA LEU A 92 12.80 -29.05 -8.02
C LEU A 92 12.81 -30.08 -6.87
N LYS A 93 11.67 -30.75 -6.65
CA LYS A 93 11.53 -31.82 -5.64
C LYS A 93 12.39 -33.05 -5.94
N ARG A 94 12.71 -33.30 -7.22
CA ARG A 94 13.57 -34.44 -7.63
C ARG A 94 15.06 -34.16 -7.41
N LEU A 95 15.49 -32.89 -7.35
CA LEU A 95 16.89 -32.54 -7.10
C LEU A 95 17.27 -32.58 -5.61
N GLN A 96 16.31 -32.41 -4.69
CA GLN A 96 16.58 -32.44 -3.25
C GLN A 96 16.96 -33.84 -2.71
N GLY A 97 16.84 -34.90 -3.51
CA GLY A 97 17.25 -36.26 -3.15
C GLY A 97 18.72 -36.60 -3.44
N SER A 98 19.51 -35.65 -3.96
CA SER A 98 20.87 -35.93 -4.46
C SER A 98 21.90 -34.86 -4.08
N ASN A 99 21.82 -34.31 -2.86
CA ASN A 99 22.78 -33.31 -2.40
C ASN A 99 23.87 -33.99 -1.55
N GLN A 100 24.88 -34.59 -2.19
CA GLN A 100 26.13 -35.02 -1.52
C GLN A 100 27.15 -33.87 -1.33
N PHE A 101 26.81 -32.64 -1.71
CA PHE A 101 27.58 -31.46 -1.37
C PHE A 101 26.72 -30.59 -0.46
N GLY A 102 27.16 -30.48 0.79
CA GLY A 102 26.44 -29.86 1.90
C GLY A 102 25.98 -28.44 1.56
N SER A 103 24.67 -28.28 1.45
CA SER A 103 24.01 -26.99 1.56
C SER A 103 23.81 -26.70 3.04
N ASN A 104 24.45 -25.65 3.55
CA ASN A 104 24.10 -25.08 4.85
C ASN A 104 22.71 -24.46 4.73
N LEU A 105 21.67 -25.28 4.87
CA LEU A 105 20.35 -24.80 5.22
C LEU A 105 20.23 -24.96 6.73
N GLU A 106 20.91 -24.06 7.46
CA GLU A 106 20.60 -23.87 8.85
C GLU A 106 19.19 -23.28 8.89
N VAL A 107 18.24 -24.11 9.30
CA VAL A 107 16.89 -23.67 9.66
C VAL A 107 17.07 -22.75 10.85
N VAL A 108 17.08 -21.44 10.59
CA VAL A 108 16.97 -20.46 11.65
C VAL A 108 15.56 -20.59 12.22
N ASP A 109 15.48 -21.11 13.44
CA ASP A 109 14.27 -21.12 14.23
C ASP A 109 13.78 -19.66 14.39
N PRO A 110 12.53 -19.33 14.03
CA PRO A 110 12.00 -17.97 14.16
C PRO A 110 12.04 -17.44 15.60
N ALA A 111 12.19 -18.31 16.61
CA ALA A 111 12.41 -17.90 17.99
C ALA A 111 13.83 -17.35 18.27
N THR A 112 14.83 -17.69 17.45
CA THR A 112 16.23 -17.25 17.64
C THR A 112 16.59 -16.03 16.80
N ALA A 113 15.82 -15.74 15.73
CA ALA A 113 15.99 -14.52 14.93
C ALA A 113 15.56 -13.23 15.66
N SER A 114 14.90 -13.35 16.82
CA SER A 114 14.31 -12.23 17.55
C SER A 114 15.18 -11.64 18.67
N SER A 115 16.50 -11.87 18.66
CA SER A 115 17.40 -11.42 19.74
C SER A 115 18.60 -10.56 19.32
N SER A 116 18.81 -10.22 18.04
CA SER A 116 19.99 -9.41 17.65
C SER A 116 19.80 -8.39 16.53
N ALA A 117 18.57 -8.14 16.07
CA ALA A 117 18.29 -7.15 15.02
C ALA A 117 17.48 -5.94 15.51
N CYS A 118 17.55 -5.62 16.81
CA CYS A 118 16.85 -4.47 17.38
C CYS A 118 17.78 -3.60 18.23
N GLU A 119 18.94 -3.19 17.70
CA GLU A 119 19.75 -2.17 18.36
C GLU A 119 20.81 -1.53 17.44
N THR A 120 20.51 -1.21 16.17
CA THR A 120 21.42 -0.33 15.39
C THR A 120 20.76 0.46 14.24
N SER A 121 19.50 0.85 14.35
CA SER A 121 18.89 1.76 13.36
C SER A 121 18.05 2.89 13.94
N ILE A 122 18.21 3.16 15.23
CA ILE A 122 17.72 4.40 15.86
C ILE A 122 18.93 5.19 16.37
N GLN A 123 19.77 5.66 15.45
CA GLN A 123 20.73 6.73 15.74
C GLN A 123 21.09 7.61 14.53
N GLU A 124 20.72 7.24 13.29
CA GLU A 124 21.00 8.07 12.10
C GLU A 124 19.88 9.05 11.69
N ILE A 125 18.73 9.07 12.37
CA ILE A 125 17.64 10.03 12.04
C ILE A 125 17.71 11.33 12.88
N GLN A 126 18.65 11.47 13.81
CA GLN A 126 18.80 12.70 14.62
C GLN A 126 19.86 13.69 14.11
N THR A 127 20.44 13.53 12.91
CA THR A 127 21.44 14.49 12.39
C THR A 127 21.12 15.06 11.01
N ALA A 128 19.87 15.00 10.57
CA ALA A 128 19.42 15.60 9.30
C ALA A 128 18.26 16.60 9.48
N GLY A 129 18.22 17.29 10.62
CA GLY A 129 17.19 18.27 10.98
C GLY A 129 17.77 19.59 11.49
N THR A 130 18.80 20.13 10.85
CA THR A 130 19.22 21.53 11.05
C THR A 130 19.06 22.26 9.72
N ILE A 131 17.80 22.53 9.37
CA ILE A 131 17.48 23.54 8.37
C ILE A 131 17.70 24.88 9.05
N GLY A 132 18.53 25.71 8.42
CA GLY A 132 18.80 27.05 8.86
C GLY A 132 17.53 27.90 8.97
N ALA A 133 17.46 28.64 10.07
CA ALA A 133 16.80 29.93 10.13
C ALA A 133 17.69 30.83 11.00
N ALA A 134 18.73 31.38 10.40
CA ALA A 134 19.41 32.56 10.93
C ALA A 134 18.90 33.76 10.13
N VAL A 135 18.21 34.69 10.80
CA VAL A 135 18.26 36.17 10.66
C VAL A 135 17.43 36.76 11.82
N PRO A 136 17.85 37.90 12.43
CA PRO A 136 17.75 38.15 13.86
C PRO A 136 16.63 39.14 14.22
N TYR A 137 16.19 39.10 15.48
CA TYR A 137 15.65 40.29 16.15
C TYR A 137 16.33 40.42 17.51
N SER A 138 17.23 41.40 17.60
CA SER A 138 17.74 41.92 18.85
C SER A 138 16.70 42.89 19.41
N ILE A 139 16.18 42.61 20.60
CA ILE A 139 15.59 43.63 21.47
C ILE A 139 16.58 43.78 22.63
N THR A 140 17.33 44.87 22.61
CA THR A 140 18.10 45.35 23.76
C THR A 140 17.13 46.08 24.68
N GLU A 141 16.96 45.57 25.89
CA GLU A 141 16.49 46.37 27.02
C GLU A 141 17.71 47.03 27.68
N ASP A 142 17.72 48.36 27.66
CA ASP A 142 18.25 49.25 28.70
C ASP A 142 17.41 50.54 28.68
#